data_AF-K2MN72-F1
#
_entry.id   AF-K2MN72-F1
#
_cell.length_a   1.000
_cell.length_b   1.000
_cell.length_c   1.000
_cell.angle_alpha   90.00
_cell.angle_beta   90.00
_cell.angle_gamma   90.00
#
_symmetry.space_group_name_H-M   'P 1'
#
loop_
_entity.id
_entity.type
_entity.pdbx_description
1 polymer ?
#
loop_
_entity_poly.entity_id
_entity_poly.type
_entity_poly.pdbx_seq_one_letter_code
_entity_poly.pdbx_strand_id
1 'polypeptide(L)'
;MQRIYDVGPISAEGENVAASTLLYATVKVPSSEGEEEEEKEEDKLYCSYEVAAEGDNYNIAFVDLTEKLEEMKKVVAAWKEKDAYIAKEYGCGNERENYWSSDCDDRELTKGLVGFLSNTSSDSTWADEYLGVNATINKGQKGKVTSAENGGLTFEGPGAWAEWPVDKKGQNVPYHFANHEFTLVATVSIHEEPKESKLYPVDGCEDE
;
A
#
# COMPACT_ATOMS: atom_id res chain seq x y z
N MET A 1 -0.43 -8.81 10.35
CA MET A 1 -0.02 -8.34 9.01
C MET A 1 -1.06 -7.33 8.58
N GLN A 2 -0.68 -6.11 8.19
CA GLN A 2 -1.65 -5.01 8.00
C GLN A 2 -1.77 -4.54 6.56
N ARG A 3 -0.68 -4.63 5.77
CA ARG A 3 -0.65 -4.21 4.36
C ARG A 3 -0.30 -5.40 3.47
N ILE A 4 -0.83 -5.38 2.25
CA ILE A 4 -0.55 -6.36 1.20
C ILE A 4 0.08 -5.61 0.04
N TYR A 5 1.23 -6.08 -0.43
CA TYR A 5 1.91 -5.55 -1.61
C TYR A 5 2.04 -6.64 -2.65
N ASP A 6 1.66 -6.32 -3.89
CA ASP A 6 1.83 -7.21 -5.03
C ASP A 6 3.22 -6.98 -5.64
N VAL A 7 4.09 -7.97 -5.51
CA VAL A 7 5.46 -7.98 -6.07
C VAL A 7 5.48 -8.31 -7.57
N GLY A 8 4.31 -8.51 -8.16
CA GLY A 8 4.12 -8.85 -9.56
C GLY A 8 4.41 -10.31 -9.87
N PRO A 9 4.27 -10.69 -11.16
CA PRO A 9 4.47 -12.06 -11.60
C PRO A 9 5.91 -12.54 -11.37
N ILE A 10 6.02 -13.83 -11.04
CA ILE A 10 7.30 -14.56 -10.88
C ILE A 10 7.56 -15.48 -12.07
N SER A 11 6.51 -16.13 -12.58
CA SER A 11 6.60 -16.99 -13.77
C SER A 11 6.73 -16.17 -15.05
N ALA A 12 7.23 -16.80 -16.10
CA ALA A 12 7.29 -16.16 -17.41
C ALA A 12 5.88 -16.05 -18.01
N GLU A 13 5.73 -15.11 -18.95
CA GLU A 13 4.46 -14.89 -19.64
C GLU A 13 4.04 -16.14 -20.43
N GLY A 14 2.79 -16.57 -20.26
CA GLY A 14 2.22 -17.72 -20.97
C GLY A 14 2.52 -19.09 -20.36
N GLU A 15 3.28 -19.15 -19.26
CA GLU A 15 3.48 -20.41 -18.53
C GLU A 15 2.21 -20.82 -17.76
N ASN A 16 1.84 -22.10 -17.86
CA ASN A 16 0.80 -22.68 -17.05
C ASN A 16 1.41 -23.24 -15.76
N VAL A 17 1.25 -22.48 -14.67
CA VAL A 17 1.85 -22.74 -13.36
C VAL A 17 0.79 -23.17 -12.35
N ALA A 18 1.09 -24.21 -11.57
CA ALA A 18 0.17 -24.77 -10.59
C ALA A 18 0.67 -24.58 -9.14
N ALA A 19 1.69 -25.34 -8.74
CA ALA A 19 2.28 -25.26 -7.41
C ALA A 19 3.59 -24.46 -7.41
N SER A 20 3.88 -23.80 -6.28
CA SER A 20 5.13 -23.09 -6.06
C SER A 20 5.58 -23.16 -4.61
N THR A 21 6.87 -22.91 -4.38
CA THR A 21 7.47 -22.82 -3.05
C THR A 21 8.54 -21.74 -3.06
N LEU A 22 8.45 -20.83 -2.09
CA LEU A 22 9.44 -19.79 -1.84
C LEU A 22 10.43 -20.26 -0.78
N LEU A 23 11.71 -19.94 -1.00
CA LEU A 23 12.79 -20.18 -0.06
C LEU A 23 13.56 -18.88 0.17
N TYR A 24 13.46 -18.35 1.39
CA TYR A 24 14.34 -17.30 1.87
C TYR A 24 15.52 -17.93 2.60
N ALA A 25 16.74 -17.56 2.23
CA ALA A 25 17.95 -18.13 2.80
C ALA A 25 19.02 -17.06 2.99
N THR A 26 19.72 -17.10 4.12
CA THR A 26 20.93 -16.32 4.34
C THR A 26 22.13 -17.19 3.97
N VAL A 27 22.90 -16.75 2.97
CA VAL A 27 24.00 -17.50 2.37
C VAL A 27 25.32 -16.82 2.70
N LYS A 28 26.31 -17.60 3.12
CA LYS A 28 27.66 -17.12 3.36
C LYS A 28 28.43 -17.00 2.04
N VAL A 29 28.91 -15.81 1.72
CA VAL A 29 29.71 -15.56 0.51
C VAL A 29 31.18 -15.71 0.87
N PRO A 30 31.92 -16.64 0.23
CA PRO A 30 33.35 -16.76 0.46
C PRO A 30 34.06 -15.51 -0.07
N SER A 31 34.80 -14.82 0.80
CA SER A 31 35.69 -13.72 0.42
C SER A 31 36.71 -14.19 -0.62
N SER A 32 36.98 -13.36 -1.64
CA SER A 32 37.99 -13.68 -2.66
C SER A 32 39.33 -13.98 -2.01
N GLU A 33 40.03 -15.01 -2.49
CA GLU A 33 41.29 -15.49 -1.92
C GLU A 33 42.30 -14.35 -1.67
N GLY A 34 42.56 -14.02 -0.40
CA GLY A 34 43.65 -13.12 -0.02
C GLY A 34 43.39 -12.19 1.16
N GLU A 35 42.15 -12.04 1.63
CA GLU A 35 41.82 -11.14 2.73
C GLU A 35 41.23 -11.91 3.92
N GLU A 36 41.84 -11.76 5.10
CA GLU A 36 41.23 -12.12 6.40
C GLU A 36 40.07 -11.14 6.66
N GLU A 37 38.98 -11.25 5.91
CA GLU A 37 37.76 -10.47 6.12
C GLU A 37 36.58 -11.39 6.45
N GLU A 38 35.80 -10.96 7.45
CA GLU A 38 34.60 -11.62 7.98
C GLU A 38 33.71 -12.16 6.86
N GLU A 39 33.24 -13.41 7.01
CA GLU A 39 32.28 -14.03 6.09
C GLU A 39 31.07 -13.11 5.92
N LYS A 40 30.90 -12.53 4.73
CA LYS A 40 29.73 -11.69 4.43
C LYS A 40 28.52 -12.59 4.22
N GLU A 41 27.50 -12.39 5.03
CA GLU A 41 26.20 -13.04 4.88
C GLU A 41 25.31 -12.21 3.95
N GLU A 42 24.73 -12.87 2.94
CA GLU A 42 23.79 -12.27 2.00
C GLU A 42 22.44 -12.97 2.06
N ASP A 43 21.37 -12.19 2.20
CA ASP A 43 20.01 -12.70 2.12
C ASP A 43 19.59 -12.89 0.66
N LYS A 44 19.07 -14.07 0.34
CA LYS A 44 18.59 -14.45 -0.99
C LYS A 44 17.18 -15.00 -0.92
N LEU A 45 16.43 -14.75 -1.98
CA LEU A 45 15.08 -15.30 -2.17
C LEU A 45 15.07 -16.13 -3.43
N TYR A 46 14.52 -17.33 -3.32
CA TYR A 46 14.34 -18.24 -4.44
C TYR A 46 12.89 -18.65 -4.55
N CYS A 47 12.45 -18.97 -5.77
CA CYS A 47 11.18 -19.61 -6.02
C CYS A 47 11.39 -20.85 -6.86
N SER A 48 10.76 -21.96 -6.45
CA SER A 48 10.56 -23.13 -7.30
C SER A 48 9.08 -23.21 -7.67
N TYR A 49 8.78 -23.53 -8.92
CA TYR A 49 7.39 -23.70 -9.37
C TYR A 49 7.25 -24.74 -10.47
N GLU A 50 6.08 -25.37 -10.52
CA GLU A 50 5.72 -26.37 -11.53
C GLU A 50 5.24 -25.68 -12.80
N VAL A 51 5.77 -26.11 -13.95
CA VAL A 51 5.36 -25.64 -15.28
C VAL A 51 4.88 -26.84 -16.08
N ALA A 52 3.67 -26.74 -16.65
CA ALA A 52 3.11 -27.80 -17.47
C ALA A 52 4.01 -28.16 -18.67
N ALA A 53 4.18 -29.44 -18.93
CA ALA A 53 4.93 -30.00 -20.05
C ALA A 53 3.99 -30.85 -20.94
N GLU A 54 4.54 -31.57 -21.94
CA GLU A 54 3.72 -32.40 -22.84
C GLU A 54 2.94 -33.48 -22.07
N GLY A 55 1.63 -33.56 -22.36
CA GLY A 55 0.72 -34.50 -21.69
C GLY A 55 0.41 -34.07 -20.25
N ASP A 56 0.42 -35.04 -19.34
CA ASP A 56 0.19 -34.81 -17.89
C ASP A 56 1.50 -34.65 -17.11
N ASN A 57 2.57 -34.21 -17.78
CA ASN A 57 3.89 -34.04 -17.17
C ASN A 57 4.11 -32.60 -16.69
N TYR A 58 5.00 -32.43 -15.70
CA TYR A 58 5.39 -31.14 -15.16
C TYR A 58 6.91 -31.05 -15.06
N ASN A 59 7.45 -29.89 -15.41
CA ASN A 59 8.83 -29.50 -15.10
C ASN A 59 8.85 -28.64 -13.84
N ILE A 60 9.98 -28.59 -13.15
CA ILE A 60 10.18 -27.66 -12.02
C ILE A 60 11.17 -26.58 -12.48
N ALA A 61 10.70 -25.34 -12.51
CA ALA A 61 11.54 -24.17 -12.67
C ALA A 61 12.12 -23.74 -11.32
N PHE A 62 13.33 -23.20 -11.33
CA PHE A 62 13.96 -22.60 -10.16
C PHE A 62 14.48 -21.21 -10.54
N VAL A 63 14.04 -20.19 -9.81
CA VAL A 63 14.30 -18.78 -10.12
C VAL A 63 14.90 -18.10 -8.90
N ASP A 64 15.97 -17.34 -9.15
CA ASP A 64 16.56 -16.42 -8.19
C ASP A 64 15.75 -15.10 -8.21
N LEU A 65 15.18 -14.75 -7.07
CA LEU A 65 14.35 -13.56 -6.85
C LEU A 65 15.06 -12.52 -5.98
N THR A 66 16.40 -12.55 -5.91
CA THR A 66 17.17 -11.60 -5.09
C THR A 66 16.92 -10.14 -5.49
N GLU A 67 16.72 -9.84 -6.78
CA GLU A 67 16.35 -8.48 -7.21
C GLU A 67 14.97 -8.07 -6.67
N LYS A 68 13.97 -8.94 -6.75
CA LYS A 68 12.64 -8.71 -6.16
C LYS A 68 12.70 -8.59 -4.64
N LEU A 69 13.59 -9.33 -3.96
CA LEU A 69 13.79 -9.22 -2.52
C LEU A 69 14.27 -7.81 -2.14
N GLU A 70 15.19 -7.24 -2.91
CA GLU A 70 15.64 -5.86 -2.68
C GLU A 70 14.53 -4.83 -2.91
N GLU A 71 13.63 -5.06 -3.88
CA GLU A 71 12.43 -4.25 -4.04
C GLU A 71 11.47 -4.38 -2.84
N MET A 72 11.22 -5.60 -2.37
CA MET A 72 10.39 -5.84 -1.18
C MET A 72 10.96 -5.17 0.07
N LYS A 73 12.28 -5.21 0.26
CA LYS A 73 12.95 -4.51 1.37
C LYS A 73 12.71 -3.01 1.31
N LYS A 74 12.73 -2.39 0.12
CA LYS A 74 12.40 -0.96 -0.06
C LYS A 74 10.96 -0.65 0.31
N VAL A 75 10.00 -1.51 -0.08
CA VAL A 75 8.59 -1.35 0.29
C VAL A 75 8.40 -1.43 1.81
N VAL A 76 9.00 -2.43 2.45
CA VAL A 76 8.94 -2.57 3.92
C VAL A 76 9.61 -1.39 4.63
N ALA A 77 10.70 -0.84 4.07
CA ALA A 77 11.33 0.37 4.59
C ALA A 77 10.41 1.59 4.46
N ALA A 78 9.76 1.78 3.31
CA ALA A 78 8.80 2.86 3.09
C ALA A 78 7.62 2.76 4.08
N TRP A 79 7.11 1.57 4.36
CA TRP A 79 6.07 1.36 5.38
C TRP A 79 6.51 1.82 6.76
N LYS A 80 7.74 1.47 7.18
CA LYS A 80 8.29 1.88 8.47
C LYS A 80 8.48 3.40 8.55
N GLU A 81 8.95 4.01 7.47
CA GLU A 81 9.11 5.46 7.39
C GLU A 81 7.75 6.17 7.54
N LYS A 82 6.71 5.68 6.87
CA LYS A 82 5.37 6.25 6.96
C LYS A 82 4.71 6.02 8.31
N ASP A 83 4.89 4.85 8.91
CA ASP A 83 4.45 4.60 10.30
C ASP A 83 5.10 5.59 11.27
N ALA A 84 6.41 5.83 11.14
CA ALA A 84 7.13 6.79 11.98
C ALA A 84 6.67 8.23 11.75
N TYR A 85 6.38 8.61 10.50
CA TYR A 85 5.83 9.92 10.15
C TYR A 85 4.46 10.13 10.82
N ILE A 86 3.54 9.18 10.69
CA ILE A 86 2.18 9.30 11.25
C ILE A 86 2.23 9.37 12.77
N ALA A 87 3.01 8.50 13.41
CA ALA A 87 3.17 8.52 14.87
C ALA A 87 3.73 9.86 15.38
N LYS A 88 4.57 10.53 14.59
CA LYS A 88 5.15 11.83 14.95
C LYS A 88 4.18 12.99 14.72
N GLU A 89 3.54 13.05 13.55
CA GLU A 89 2.72 14.21 13.18
C GLU A 89 1.32 14.17 13.81
N TYR A 90 0.78 12.98 14.06
CA TYR A 90 -0.55 12.77 14.64
C TYR A 90 -0.51 12.18 16.07
N GLY A 91 0.68 11.94 16.63
CA GLY A 91 0.86 11.47 18.00
C GLY A 91 0.47 12.53 19.03
N CYS A 92 -0.06 12.12 20.19
CA CYS A 92 -0.72 13.02 21.13
C CYS A 92 0.20 14.01 21.88
N GLY A 93 1.52 13.94 21.68
CA GLY A 93 2.48 14.90 22.24
C GLY A 93 2.59 16.22 21.47
N ASN A 94 1.86 16.38 20.37
CA ASN A 94 1.86 17.57 19.51
C ASN A 94 0.87 18.67 19.97
N GLU A 95 -0.04 18.38 20.91
CA GLU A 95 -0.96 19.37 21.47
C GLU A 95 -0.30 20.20 22.60
N ARG A 96 -0.42 21.53 22.53
CA ARG A 96 0.31 22.48 23.39
C ARG A 96 -0.08 22.46 24.88
N GLU A 97 -1.02 21.64 25.34
CA GLU A 97 -1.44 21.58 26.75
C GLU A 97 -1.72 20.14 27.20
N ASN A 98 -0.68 19.48 27.70
CA ASN A 98 -0.64 18.07 28.12
C ASN A 98 -1.46 17.75 29.39
N TYR A 99 -2.79 17.76 29.32
CA TYR A 99 -3.65 17.23 30.40
C TYR A 99 -4.02 15.74 30.24
N TRP A 100 -3.80 15.14 29.05
CA TRP A 100 -4.18 13.75 28.73
C TRP A 100 -3.04 12.86 28.22
N SER A 101 -1.79 13.32 28.32
CA SER A 101 -0.60 12.69 27.73
C SER A 101 -0.32 11.24 28.18
N SER A 102 -0.94 10.71 29.24
CA SER A 102 -0.71 9.35 29.71
C SER A 102 -1.58 8.28 29.05
N ASP A 103 -2.66 8.66 28.35
CA ASP A 103 -3.64 7.71 27.79
C ASP A 103 -3.47 7.47 26.27
N CYS A 104 -2.51 8.14 25.64
CA CYS A 104 -2.25 8.00 24.21
C CYS A 104 -0.93 7.29 23.96
N ASP A 105 -1.02 6.04 23.52
CA ASP A 105 0.13 5.30 23.01
C ASP A 105 0.24 5.58 21.51
N ASP A 106 1.21 6.43 21.11
CA ASP A 106 1.48 6.75 19.71
C ASP A 106 1.75 5.49 18.85
N ARG A 107 2.13 4.37 19.48
CA ARG A 107 2.32 3.07 18.81
C ARG A 107 1.01 2.41 18.41
N GLU A 108 -0.12 2.78 19.00
CA GLU A 108 -1.43 2.27 18.61
C GLU A 108 -1.98 2.97 17.36
N LEU A 109 -1.53 4.18 17.03
CA LEU A 109 -2.05 4.95 15.88
C LEU A 109 -1.84 4.25 14.52
N THR A 110 -0.72 3.54 14.38
CA THR A 110 -0.40 2.83 13.13
C THR A 110 -0.83 1.36 13.17
N LYS A 111 -1.38 0.90 14.30
CA LYS A 111 -1.80 -0.49 14.48
C LYS A 111 -3.12 -0.73 13.75
N GLY A 112 -3.06 -1.57 12.73
CA GLY A 112 -4.20 -1.88 11.87
C GLY A 112 -4.37 -0.88 10.72
N LEU A 113 -3.45 0.06 10.54
CA LEU A 113 -3.51 1.03 9.45
C LEU A 113 -3.09 0.36 8.14
N VAL A 114 -4.02 0.30 7.20
CA VAL A 114 -3.91 -0.48 5.95
C VAL A 114 -3.54 0.35 4.72
N GLY A 115 -3.81 1.66 4.75
CA GLY A 115 -3.53 2.59 3.67
C GLY A 115 -3.64 4.03 4.15
N PHE A 116 -3.06 4.96 3.40
CA PHE A 116 -3.09 6.38 3.74
C PHE A 116 -3.04 7.24 2.48
N LEU A 117 -4.13 8.00 2.22
CA LEU A 117 -4.21 8.95 1.12
C LEU A 117 -3.90 10.36 1.65
N SER A 118 -2.84 10.99 1.12
CA SER A 118 -2.37 12.28 1.62
C SER A 118 -1.91 13.19 0.48
N ASN A 119 -0.62 13.50 0.34
CA ASN A 119 -0.17 14.57 -0.55
C ASN A 119 0.18 14.11 -1.96
N THR A 120 0.42 12.81 -2.13
CA THR A 120 0.89 12.28 -3.42
C THR A 120 -0.29 12.02 -4.35
N SER A 121 -0.42 12.84 -5.40
CA SER A 121 -1.49 12.69 -6.40
C SER A 121 -1.02 13.03 -7.81
N SER A 122 -1.67 12.44 -8.80
CA SER A 122 -1.57 12.76 -10.22
C SER A 122 -2.93 13.27 -10.75
N ASP A 123 -3.03 13.48 -12.07
CA ASP A 123 -4.27 13.94 -12.69
C ASP A 123 -5.48 13.02 -12.52
N SER A 124 -5.25 11.72 -12.28
CA SER A 124 -6.29 10.69 -12.20
C SER A 124 -6.12 9.73 -11.02
N THR A 125 -5.10 9.93 -10.19
CA THR A 125 -4.75 9.00 -9.12
C THR A 125 -4.43 9.77 -7.84
N TRP A 126 -4.98 9.32 -6.72
CA TRP A 126 -4.53 9.70 -5.39
C TRP A 126 -3.78 8.52 -4.80
N ALA A 127 -2.47 8.68 -4.62
CA ALA A 127 -1.60 7.57 -4.28
C ALA A 127 -1.74 7.17 -2.81
N ASP A 128 -1.75 5.87 -2.56
CA ASP A 128 -1.58 5.33 -1.21
C ASP A 128 -0.11 5.43 -0.82
N GLU A 129 0.14 6.18 0.24
CA GLU A 129 1.48 6.43 0.78
C GLU A 129 2.15 5.14 1.31
N TYR A 130 1.36 4.08 1.55
CA TYR A 130 1.86 2.73 1.85
C TYR A 130 2.08 1.87 0.60
N LEU A 131 2.04 2.45 -0.62
CA LEU A 131 2.28 1.73 -1.87
C LEU A 131 1.28 0.58 -2.13
N GLY A 132 0.14 0.60 -1.45
CA GLY A 132 -0.92 -0.39 -1.58
C GLY A 132 -1.83 -0.06 -2.75
N VAL A 133 -3.08 0.23 -2.45
CA VAL A 133 -4.10 0.49 -3.48
C VAL A 133 -4.26 1.98 -3.65
N ASN A 134 -4.01 2.52 -4.83
CA ASN A 134 -4.29 3.93 -5.08
C ASN A 134 -5.81 4.17 -5.26
N ALA A 135 -6.27 5.36 -4.89
CA ALA A 135 -7.59 5.84 -5.25
C ALA A 135 -7.61 6.46 -6.66
N THR A 136 -8.76 6.37 -7.33
CA THR A 136 -9.00 6.97 -8.65
C THR A 136 -9.66 8.32 -8.48
N ILE A 137 -9.17 9.33 -9.19
CA ILE A 137 -9.75 10.68 -9.17
C ILE A 137 -10.67 10.83 -10.39
N ASN A 138 -11.90 11.27 -10.14
CA ASN A 138 -12.84 11.69 -11.17
C ASN A 138 -13.01 13.20 -11.09
N LYS A 139 -12.85 13.89 -12.22
CA LYS A 139 -13.06 15.35 -12.32
C LYS A 139 -14.45 15.71 -12.83
N GLY A 140 -15.23 14.75 -13.33
CA GLY A 140 -16.48 15.02 -14.04
C GLY A 140 -16.27 15.84 -15.33
N GLN A 141 -17.37 16.26 -15.97
CA GLN A 141 -17.28 17.08 -17.20
C GLN A 141 -16.94 18.55 -16.92
N LYS A 142 -17.28 19.05 -15.73
CA LYS A 142 -17.12 20.47 -15.34
C LYS A 142 -16.47 20.65 -13.98
N GLY A 143 -16.07 19.55 -13.33
CA GLY A 143 -15.39 19.61 -12.06
C GLY A 143 -13.88 19.73 -12.24
N LYS A 144 -13.23 20.01 -11.12
CA LYS A 144 -11.80 20.23 -11.02
C LYS A 144 -11.32 19.60 -9.72
N VAL A 145 -10.14 18.99 -9.78
CA VAL A 145 -9.47 18.44 -8.61
C VAL A 145 -8.06 18.99 -8.58
N THR A 146 -7.67 19.56 -7.45
CA THR A 146 -6.34 20.16 -7.22
C THR A 146 -5.78 19.72 -5.88
N SER A 147 -4.46 19.66 -5.76
CA SER A 147 -3.81 19.42 -4.47
C SER A 147 -4.07 20.58 -3.51
N ALA A 148 -4.36 20.26 -2.25
CA ALA A 148 -4.52 21.25 -1.19
C ALA A 148 -3.18 21.57 -0.52
N GLU A 149 -2.99 22.81 -0.06
CA GLU A 149 -1.72 23.28 0.54
C GLU A 149 -1.35 22.52 1.81
N ASN A 150 -2.34 22.09 2.59
CA ASN A 150 -2.15 21.34 3.84
C ASN A 150 -2.21 19.82 3.65
N GLY A 151 -2.14 19.36 2.40
CA GLY A 151 -2.28 17.96 2.04
C GLY A 151 -3.69 17.53 1.65
N GLY A 152 -3.77 16.45 0.88
CA GLY A 152 -5.01 15.97 0.28
C GLY A 152 -5.41 16.71 -0.99
N LEU A 153 -6.71 16.65 -1.32
CA LEU A 153 -7.29 17.16 -2.55
C LEU A 153 -8.48 18.10 -2.28
N THR A 154 -8.60 19.12 -3.12
CA THR A 154 -9.78 19.98 -3.22
C THR A 154 -10.60 19.55 -4.43
N PHE A 155 -11.88 19.25 -4.21
CA PHE A 155 -12.85 18.88 -5.24
C PHE A 155 -13.81 20.04 -5.48
N GLU A 156 -13.89 20.51 -6.72
CA GLU A 156 -14.74 21.63 -7.13
C GLU A 156 -15.65 21.20 -8.29
N GLY A 157 -16.92 21.61 -8.24
CA GLY A 157 -17.87 21.40 -9.35
C GLY A 157 -18.48 20.00 -9.43
N PRO A 158 -19.48 19.82 -10.31
CA PRO A 158 -20.28 18.60 -10.36
C PRO A 158 -19.49 17.41 -10.90
N GLY A 159 -19.57 16.29 -10.18
CA GLY A 159 -18.94 15.02 -10.58
C GLY A 159 -17.45 14.92 -10.23
N ALA A 160 -16.91 15.84 -9.43
CA ALA A 160 -15.57 15.72 -8.88
C ALA A 160 -15.60 14.87 -7.58
N TRP A 161 -14.82 13.79 -7.53
CA TRP A 161 -14.72 12.89 -6.38
C TRP A 161 -13.49 11.98 -6.50
N ALA A 162 -13.20 11.21 -5.45
CA ALA A 162 -12.19 10.16 -5.47
C ALA A 162 -12.79 8.83 -5.01
N GLU A 163 -12.40 7.74 -5.67
CA GLU A 163 -12.79 6.37 -5.33
C GLU A 163 -11.61 5.61 -4.77
N TRP A 164 -11.74 5.01 -3.60
CA TRP A 164 -10.75 4.06 -3.11
C TRP A 164 -11.31 2.63 -3.20
N PRO A 165 -10.86 1.81 -4.16
CA PRO A 165 -11.52 0.55 -4.43
C PRO A 165 -11.28 -0.48 -3.32
N VAL A 166 -12.38 -1.08 -2.84
CA VAL A 166 -12.37 -2.22 -1.92
C VAL A 166 -12.38 -3.54 -2.71
N ASP A 167 -13.44 -3.78 -3.50
CA ASP A 167 -13.69 -5.07 -4.16
C ASP A 167 -13.42 -5.10 -5.68
N LYS A 168 -13.05 -3.97 -6.29
CA LYS A 168 -12.95 -3.83 -7.75
C LYS A 168 -11.69 -4.45 -8.39
N LYS A 169 -10.87 -5.21 -7.65
CA LYS A 169 -9.57 -5.72 -8.13
C LYS A 169 -9.54 -7.17 -8.62
N GLY A 170 -10.70 -7.80 -8.80
CA GLY A 170 -10.78 -9.13 -9.43
C GLY A 170 -10.30 -10.23 -8.49
N GLN A 171 -9.23 -10.95 -8.87
CA GLN A 171 -8.79 -12.14 -8.13
C GLN A 171 -8.10 -11.82 -6.79
N ASN A 172 -7.42 -10.67 -6.71
CA ASN A 172 -6.78 -10.19 -5.47
C ASN A 172 -7.53 -8.97 -4.97
N VAL A 173 -8.08 -9.07 -3.76
CA VAL A 173 -8.89 -8.03 -3.12
C VAL A 173 -8.21 -7.59 -1.82
N PRO A 174 -7.25 -6.65 -1.86
CA PRO A 174 -6.43 -6.31 -0.70
C PRO A 174 -7.23 -5.79 0.50
N TYR A 175 -8.41 -5.22 0.27
CA TYR A 175 -9.25 -4.59 1.28
C TYR A 175 -10.53 -5.37 1.62
N HIS A 176 -10.58 -6.67 1.33
CA HIS A 176 -11.73 -7.52 1.67
C HIS A 176 -12.13 -7.45 3.17
N PHE A 177 -11.20 -7.12 4.07
CA PHE A 177 -11.50 -6.91 5.48
C PHE A 177 -12.55 -5.81 5.74
N ALA A 178 -12.68 -4.83 4.84
CA ALA A 178 -13.64 -3.73 4.97
C ALA A 178 -15.11 -4.20 4.91
N ASN A 179 -15.36 -5.40 4.38
CA ASN A 179 -16.68 -6.04 4.42
C ASN A 179 -17.07 -6.57 5.81
N HIS A 180 -16.16 -6.52 6.79
CA HIS A 180 -16.40 -6.98 8.16
C HIS A 180 -16.29 -5.85 9.18
N GLU A 181 -15.11 -5.21 9.26
CA GLU A 181 -14.84 -4.15 10.23
C GLU A 181 -13.74 -3.25 9.68
N PHE A 182 -14.02 -1.95 9.61
CA PHE A 182 -13.03 -0.93 9.23
C PHE A 182 -13.36 0.40 9.88
N THR A 183 -12.35 1.26 9.93
CA THR A 183 -12.47 2.66 10.30
C THR A 183 -11.86 3.50 9.18
N LEU A 184 -12.66 4.39 8.59
CA LEU A 184 -12.18 5.41 7.66
C LEU A 184 -12.11 6.74 8.41
N VAL A 185 -10.99 7.45 8.28
CA VAL A 185 -10.78 8.75 8.91
C VAL A 185 -10.37 9.75 7.83
N ALA A 186 -11.05 10.91 7.80
CA ALA A 186 -10.74 11.99 6.88
C ALA A 186 -10.92 13.35 7.57
N THR A 187 -10.05 14.30 7.22
CA THR A 187 -10.24 15.72 7.55
C THR A 187 -10.89 16.40 6.36
N VAL A 188 -12.04 17.04 6.60
CA VAL A 188 -12.82 17.68 5.54
C VAL A 188 -13.02 19.16 5.84
N SER A 189 -12.79 19.99 4.83
CA SER A 189 -13.10 21.42 4.84
C SER A 189 -14.13 21.73 3.75
N ILE A 190 -15.29 22.25 4.16
CA ILE A 190 -16.35 22.68 3.24
C ILE A 190 -16.11 24.15 2.89
N HIS A 191 -15.79 24.41 1.63
CA HIS A 191 -15.37 25.74 1.16
C HIS A 191 -16.55 26.63 0.72
N GLU A 192 -17.65 26.03 0.27
CA GLU A 192 -18.85 26.75 -0.17
C GLU A 192 -20.10 26.12 0.45
N GLU A 193 -21.07 26.96 0.80
CA GLU A 193 -22.39 26.49 1.23
C GLU A 193 -23.13 25.87 0.04
N PRO A 194 -23.71 24.66 0.19
CA PRO A 194 -24.47 24.05 -0.88
C PRO A 194 -25.68 24.91 -1.28
N LYS A 195 -25.87 25.13 -2.58
CA LYS A 195 -26.92 26.02 -3.11
C LYS A 195 -28.35 25.45 -3.01
N GLU A 196 -28.46 24.15 -2.78
CA GLU A 196 -29.74 23.46 -2.63
C GLU A 196 -29.75 22.68 -1.31
N SER A 197 -30.94 22.51 -0.73
CA SER A 197 -31.18 21.64 0.42
C SER A 197 -31.12 20.15 0.03
N LYS A 198 -30.12 19.75 -0.75
CA LYS A 198 -29.83 18.36 -1.11
C LYS A 198 -28.65 17.91 -0.27
N LEU A 199 -28.60 16.61 0.02
CA LEU A 199 -27.44 16.01 0.68
C LEU A 199 -26.32 15.89 -0.35
N TYR A 200 -25.12 16.34 0.03
CA TYR A 200 -23.89 16.19 -0.74
C TYR A 200 -23.00 15.21 0.03
N PRO A 201 -22.65 14.05 -0.54
CA PRO A 201 -21.78 13.10 0.13
C PRO A 201 -20.38 13.71 0.30
N VAL A 202 -19.80 13.50 1.48
CA VAL A 202 -18.48 14.00 1.87
C VAL A 202 -17.49 12.85 1.95
N ASP A 203 -17.91 11.77 2.59
CA ASP A 203 -17.26 10.47 2.68
C ASP A 203 -18.33 9.38 2.84
N GLY A 204 -17.96 8.14 2.53
CA GLY A 204 -18.89 7.02 2.61
C GLY A 204 -18.31 5.75 2.00
N CYS A 205 -18.95 4.63 2.33
CA CYS A 205 -18.76 3.35 1.65
C CYS A 205 -20.03 3.07 0.84
N GLU A 206 -19.87 2.76 -0.44
CA GLU A 206 -20.98 2.45 -1.33
C GLU A 206 -20.88 0.97 -1.73
N ASP A 207 -21.98 0.23 -1.56
CA ASP A 207 -22.14 -1.09 -2.15
C ASP A 207 -22.53 -0.92 -3.63
N GLU A 208 -21.81 -1.58 -4.54
CA GLU A 208 -22.20 -1.67 -5.97
C GLU A 208 -23.36 -2.65 -6.21
#